data_AF-A0A938R420-F1
#
_entry.id   AF-A0A938R420-F1
#
_cell.length_a   1.000
_cell.length_b   1.000
_cell.length_c   1.000
_cell.angle_alpha   90.00
_cell.angle_beta   90.00
_cell.angle_gamma   90.00
#
_symmetry.space_group_name_H-M   'P 1'
#
loop_
_entity.id
_entity.type
_entity.pdbx_description
1 polymer ?
#
loop_
_entity_poly.entity_id
_entity_poly.type
_entity_poly.pdbx_seq_one_letter_code
_entity_poly.pdbx_strand_id
1 'polypeptide(L)'
;MGRALTNPRRLDQALAHLDRGGTADLGFPCQAAGGAAEKPVKVDLGWYHPLNLTPDAGADAGAAALRLARQYQGPNLAFSVDGPVRRPEAALSSWWARLRDRRPGAGADEPPDREFSLWDWVWATRTLPARLLGLADRGHLAPGARADVALFDLPPDTPPSRWADCIARCRTLLKAGTVVIEDFALVQPDAPKATYYRRTGAAAGPLLAEICQYRSFRPENLWVTDELGGDWVGLD
;
A
#
# COMPACT_ATOMS: atom_id res chain seq x y z
N MET A 1 7.81 -4.24 -1.73
CA MET A 1 9.06 -4.98 -1.43
C MET A 1 8.87 -6.27 -0.66
N GLY A 2 7.76 -6.54 0.06
CA GLY A 2 7.74 -7.69 0.99
C GLY A 2 7.93 -9.06 0.35
N ARG A 3 7.30 -9.35 -0.79
CA ARG A 3 7.57 -10.61 -1.54
C ARG A 3 9.01 -10.73 -2.05
N ALA A 4 9.74 -9.62 -2.14
CA ALA A 4 11.14 -9.62 -2.57
C ALA A 4 12.10 -9.95 -1.42
N LEU A 5 11.69 -9.89 -0.15
CA LEU A 5 12.51 -10.19 1.04
C LEU A 5 12.63 -11.70 1.26
N THR A 6 13.19 -12.40 0.29
CA THR A 6 13.23 -13.87 0.26
C THR A 6 14.41 -14.49 1.03
N ASN A 7 15.34 -13.66 1.53
CA ASN A 7 16.50 -14.10 2.32
C ASN A 7 17.07 -12.96 3.19
N PRO A 8 17.92 -13.26 4.18
CA PRO A 8 18.49 -12.26 5.09
C PRO A 8 19.27 -11.14 4.37
N ARG A 9 20.06 -11.47 3.34
CA ARG A 9 20.86 -10.48 2.60
C ARG A 9 19.98 -9.39 1.96
N ARG A 10 18.81 -9.75 1.45
CA ARG A 10 17.88 -8.77 0.86
C ARG A 10 17.24 -7.88 1.92
N LEU A 11 17.04 -8.38 3.13
CA LEU A 11 16.62 -7.55 4.25
C LEU A 11 17.69 -6.51 4.59
N ASP A 12 18.94 -6.94 4.76
CA ASP A 12 20.04 -6.04 5.10
C ASP A 12 20.22 -4.95 4.04
N GLN A 13 20.06 -5.31 2.75
CA GLN A 13 20.05 -4.36 1.65
C GLN A 13 18.87 -3.38 1.72
N ALA A 14 17.68 -3.84 2.11
CA ALA A 14 16.52 -2.97 2.28
C ALA A 14 16.71 -2.00 3.45
N LEU A 15 17.22 -2.46 4.60
CA LEU A 15 17.57 -1.62 5.74
C LEU A 15 18.59 -0.56 5.33
N ALA A 16 19.71 -0.96 4.73
CA ALA A 16 20.76 -0.05 4.29
C ALA A 16 20.28 0.96 3.23
N HIS A 17 19.26 0.63 2.42
CA HIS A 17 18.62 1.58 1.50
C HIS A 17 17.79 2.63 2.26
N LEU A 18 17.00 2.18 3.23
CA LEU A 18 16.15 3.03 4.05
C LEU A 18 16.97 3.96 4.96
N ASP A 19 18.07 3.46 5.53
CA ASP A 19 19.01 4.23 6.37
C ASP A 19 19.75 5.31 5.59
N ARG A 20 19.97 5.09 4.28
CA ARG A 20 20.51 6.11 3.37
C ARG A 20 19.48 7.14 2.90
N GLY A 21 18.27 7.11 3.46
CA GLY A 21 17.19 8.02 3.11
C GLY A 21 16.36 7.59 1.89
N GLY A 22 16.59 6.38 1.37
CA GLY A 22 15.77 5.81 0.32
C GLY A 22 14.34 5.52 0.82
N THR A 23 13.35 5.60 -0.06
CA THR A 23 11.96 5.23 0.24
C THR A 23 11.63 3.84 -0.29
N ALA A 24 10.72 3.14 0.38
CA ALA A 24 10.20 1.85 -0.06
C ALA A 24 8.72 1.68 0.26
N ASP A 25 8.03 0.93 -0.58
CA ASP A 25 6.72 0.35 -0.27
C ASP A 25 6.89 -1.10 0.17
N LEU A 26 6.31 -1.45 1.32
CA LEU A 26 6.35 -2.77 1.94
C LEU A 26 4.97 -3.41 1.87
N GLY A 27 4.75 -4.16 0.80
CA GLY A 27 3.66 -5.11 0.70
C GLY A 27 3.80 -6.22 1.75
N PHE A 28 2.75 -6.50 2.50
CA PHE A 28 2.69 -7.70 3.33
C PHE A 28 1.85 -8.76 2.63
N PRO A 29 2.30 -10.03 2.58
CA PRO A 29 1.55 -11.09 1.94
C PRO A 29 0.24 -11.34 2.71
N CYS A 30 -0.90 -11.11 2.07
CA CYS A 30 -2.16 -11.69 2.50
C CYS A 30 -2.16 -13.17 2.08
N GLN A 31 -2.48 -14.09 2.98
CA GLN A 31 -2.68 -15.48 2.58
C GLN A 31 -3.74 -15.53 1.48
N ALA A 32 -3.35 -16.02 0.30
CA ALA A 32 -4.32 -16.38 -0.71
C ALA A 32 -5.15 -17.54 -0.14
N ALA A 33 -6.47 -17.40 -0.11
CA ALA A 33 -7.34 -18.55 0.07
C ALA A 33 -6.93 -19.61 -0.98
N GLY A 34 -6.67 -20.83 -0.51
CA GLY A 34 -6.01 -21.89 -1.27
C GLY A 34 -6.62 -22.17 -2.64
N GLY A 35 -5.75 -22.62 -3.54
CA GLY A 35 -6.10 -23.07 -4.88
C GLY A 35 -4.86 -23.13 -5.77
N ALA A 36 -3.96 -24.09 -5.51
CA ALA A 36 -2.91 -24.43 -6.45
C ALA A 36 -3.56 -25.11 -7.67
N ALA A 37 -3.93 -24.32 -8.67
CA ALA A 37 -4.12 -24.85 -10.01
C ALA A 37 -2.73 -25.09 -10.62
N GLU A 38 -2.44 -26.33 -11.02
CA GLU A 38 -1.22 -26.69 -11.76
C GLU A 38 -0.99 -25.69 -12.89
N LYS A 39 0.13 -24.97 -12.83
CA LYS A 39 0.58 -24.10 -13.92
C LYS A 39 1.48 -24.89 -14.86
N PRO A 40 1.43 -24.60 -16.17
CA PRO A 40 2.13 -25.40 -17.18
C PRO A 40 3.65 -25.31 -17.01
N VAL A 41 4.31 -26.43 -17.28
CA VAL A 41 5.78 -26.57 -17.30
C VAL A 41 6.36 -25.57 -18.30
N LYS A 42 7.39 -24.83 -17.86
CA LYS A 42 8.17 -23.92 -18.70
C LYS A 42 9.62 -24.39 -18.70
N VAL A 43 10.15 -24.67 -19.89
CA VAL A 43 11.55 -25.09 -20.07
C VAL A 43 12.40 -23.86 -20.38
N ASP A 44 13.45 -23.64 -19.59
CA ASP A 44 14.44 -22.58 -19.76
C ASP A 44 15.66 -23.14 -20.50
N LEU A 45 16.08 -22.47 -21.58
CA LEU A 45 17.25 -22.83 -22.41
C LEU A 45 18.52 -22.08 -22.01
N GLY A 46 18.53 -21.39 -20.86
CA GLY A 46 19.74 -20.92 -20.17
C GLY A 46 20.26 -19.54 -20.57
N TRP A 47 19.53 -18.76 -21.37
CA TRP A 47 20.03 -17.47 -21.90
C TRP A 47 19.31 -16.23 -21.35
N TYR A 48 18.40 -16.40 -20.39
CA TYR A 48 17.65 -15.30 -19.79
C TYR A 48 17.50 -15.54 -18.28
N HIS A 49 17.82 -14.56 -17.44
CA HIS A 49 17.42 -14.59 -16.03
C HIS A 49 16.16 -13.74 -15.89
N PRO A 50 14.95 -14.33 -15.92
CA PRO A 50 13.73 -13.56 -15.81
C PRO A 50 13.66 -12.86 -14.46
N LEU A 51 13.51 -11.53 -14.50
CA LEU A 51 13.12 -10.74 -13.34
C LEU A 51 11.75 -11.24 -12.88
N ASN A 52 11.71 -12.04 -11.81
CA ASN A 52 10.47 -12.53 -11.25
C ASN A 52 9.75 -11.39 -10.51
N LEU A 53 8.79 -10.75 -11.17
CA LEU A 53 7.98 -9.65 -10.63
C LEU A 53 6.95 -10.13 -9.60
N THR A 54 6.68 -11.43 -9.53
CA THR A 54 5.71 -12.05 -8.62
C THR A 54 6.28 -13.32 -8.00
N PRO A 55 7.38 -13.25 -7.25
CA PRO A 55 7.95 -14.44 -6.62
C PRO A 55 6.92 -15.06 -5.69
N ASP A 56 6.87 -16.39 -5.67
CA ASP A 56 6.09 -17.09 -4.64
C ASP A 56 6.56 -16.54 -3.30
N ALA A 57 5.60 -16.06 -2.49
CA ALA A 57 5.93 -15.63 -1.16
C ALA A 57 6.46 -16.88 -0.45
N GLY A 58 7.78 -16.94 -0.23
CA GLY A 58 8.35 -17.98 0.61
C GLY A 58 7.59 -17.98 1.94
N ALA A 59 7.47 -19.14 2.59
CA ALA A 59 6.76 -19.27 3.85
C ALA A 59 7.18 -18.22 4.91
N ASP A 60 8.39 -17.67 4.75
CA ASP A 60 9.02 -16.68 5.62
C ASP A 60 8.91 -15.21 5.16
N ALA A 61 8.41 -14.90 3.96
CA ALA A 61 8.36 -13.52 3.43
C ALA A 61 7.52 -12.58 4.30
N GLY A 62 6.45 -13.12 4.92
CA GLY A 62 5.63 -12.38 5.88
C GLY A 62 6.35 -12.10 7.20
N ALA A 63 7.30 -12.94 7.62
CA ALA A 63 8.12 -12.70 8.80
C ALA A 63 9.25 -11.71 8.50
N ALA A 64 9.90 -11.82 7.35
CA ALA A 64 10.94 -10.88 6.90
C ALA A 64 10.39 -9.45 6.73
N ALA A 65 9.18 -9.29 6.18
CA ALA A 65 8.51 -7.99 6.11
C ALA A 65 8.21 -7.42 7.52
N LEU A 66 7.75 -8.27 8.43
CA LEU A 66 7.51 -7.88 9.82
C LEU A 66 8.80 -7.47 10.53
N ARG A 67 9.91 -8.18 10.27
CA ARG A 67 11.23 -7.86 10.79
C ARG A 67 11.72 -6.51 10.26
N LEU A 68 11.61 -6.28 8.95
CA LEU A 68 11.96 -4.99 8.35
C LEU A 68 11.21 -3.83 9.01
N ALA A 69 9.89 -3.97 9.15
CA ALA A 69 9.05 -2.92 9.73
C ALA A 69 9.30 -2.68 11.22
N ARG A 70 9.73 -3.71 11.97
CA ARG A 70 10.12 -3.56 13.38
C ARG A 70 11.50 -2.91 13.53
N GLN A 71 12.45 -3.22 12.65
CA GLN A 71 13.81 -2.67 12.67
C GLN A 71 13.86 -1.26 12.10
N TYR A 72 13.13 -0.98 11.02
CA TYR A 72 13.03 0.34 10.42
C TYR A 72 11.71 1.02 10.79
N GLN A 73 11.75 1.86 11.82
CA GLN A 73 10.62 2.66 12.29
C GLN A 73 10.81 4.15 11.91
N GLY A 74 11.30 4.39 10.69
CA GLY A 74 11.53 5.72 10.13
C GLY A 74 10.44 6.15 9.13
N PRO A 75 10.49 7.39 8.62
CA PRO A 75 9.42 7.97 7.81
C PRO A 75 9.41 7.50 6.34
N ASN A 76 10.37 6.67 5.90
CA ASN A 76 10.56 6.31 4.48
C ASN A 76 10.02 4.91 4.10
N LEU A 77 9.26 4.26 4.98
CA LEU A 77 8.67 2.94 4.72
C LEU A 77 7.14 3.03 4.68
N ALA A 78 6.55 2.79 3.50
CA ALA A 78 5.11 2.74 3.31
C ALA A 78 4.61 1.30 3.43
N PHE A 79 3.36 1.09 3.84
CA PHE A 79 2.74 -0.24 3.90
C PHE A 79 1.67 -0.41 2.84
N SER A 80 1.69 -1.57 2.19
CA SER A 80 0.68 -2.00 1.24
C SER A 80 0.29 -3.46 1.50
N VAL A 81 -0.81 -3.89 0.89
CA VAL A 81 -1.26 -5.29 0.88
C VAL A 81 -0.81 -5.94 -0.43
N ASP A 82 -0.11 -7.08 -0.34
CA ASP A 82 0.28 -7.85 -1.52
C ASP A 82 -0.79 -8.93 -1.84
N GLY A 83 -1.41 -8.84 -3.03
CA GLY A 83 -2.27 -9.90 -3.60
C GLY A 83 -3.68 -9.44 -4.01
N PRO A 84 -4.50 -10.33 -4.60
CA PRO A 84 -5.91 -10.05 -4.89
C PRO A 84 -6.68 -10.03 -3.57
N VAL A 85 -6.76 -8.85 -2.95
CA VAL A 85 -7.36 -8.74 -1.62
C VAL A 85 -8.88 -8.62 -1.73
N ARG A 86 -9.60 -9.57 -1.14
CA ARG A 86 -11.06 -9.48 -0.98
C ARG A 86 -11.49 -8.54 0.16
N ARG A 87 -10.58 -8.22 1.11
CA ARG A 87 -10.76 -7.33 2.29
C ARG A 87 -9.45 -6.65 2.79
N PRO A 88 -8.96 -5.59 2.14
CA PRO A 88 -7.69 -4.93 2.50
C PRO A 88 -7.68 -4.32 3.91
N GLU A 89 -8.85 -3.90 4.41
CA GLU A 89 -9.03 -3.32 5.74
C GLU A 89 -8.75 -4.31 6.88
N ALA A 90 -9.19 -5.56 6.74
CA ALA A 90 -8.98 -6.60 7.76
C ALA A 90 -7.54 -7.11 7.80
N ALA A 91 -6.84 -7.03 6.65
CA ALA A 91 -5.43 -7.39 6.58
C ALA A 91 -4.56 -6.40 7.33
N LEU A 92 -4.78 -5.10 7.11
CA LEU A 92 -3.98 -4.03 7.69
C LEU A 92 -4.11 -4.02 9.23
N SER A 93 -5.32 -4.15 9.79
CA SER A 93 -5.50 -4.19 11.25
C SER A 93 -4.79 -5.35 11.94
N SER A 94 -4.76 -6.54 11.30
CA SER A 94 -4.05 -7.70 11.83
C SER A 94 -2.54 -7.46 11.96
N TRP A 95 -1.96 -6.58 11.14
CA TRP A 95 -0.53 -6.27 11.20
C TRP A 95 -0.17 -5.40 12.38
N TRP A 96 -1.06 -4.52 12.84
CA TRP A 96 -0.81 -3.72 14.04
C TRP A 96 -0.52 -4.59 15.25
N ALA A 97 -1.35 -5.61 15.50
CA ALA A 97 -1.11 -6.58 16.58
C ALA A 97 0.25 -7.27 16.42
N ARG A 98 0.59 -7.65 15.18
CA ARG A 98 1.87 -8.31 14.88
C ARG A 98 3.07 -7.38 15.02
N LEU A 99 3.00 -6.12 14.58
CA LEU A 99 4.09 -5.15 14.71
C LEU A 99 4.38 -4.81 16.18
N ARG A 100 3.36 -4.87 17.03
CA ARG A 100 3.48 -4.62 18.48
C ARG A 100 3.78 -5.86 19.31
N ASP A 101 3.69 -7.06 18.73
CA ASP A 101 4.05 -8.29 19.44
C ASP A 101 5.57 -8.32 19.68
N ARG A 102 5.97 -8.30 20.95
CA ARG A 102 7.38 -8.31 21.36
C ARG A 102 8.01 -9.69 21.35
N ARG A 103 7.24 -10.76 21.11
CA ARG A 103 7.80 -12.09 21.03
C ARG A 103 8.82 -12.14 19.88
N PRO A 104 10.02 -12.70 20.12
CA PRO A 104 10.96 -12.98 19.05
C PRO A 104 10.25 -13.76 17.94
N GLY A 105 10.52 -13.42 16.69
CA GLY A 105 10.06 -14.23 15.57
C GLY A 105 10.65 -15.64 15.65
N ALA A 106 10.26 -16.51 14.72
CA ALA A 106 10.99 -17.77 14.52
C ALA A 106 12.37 -17.45 13.94
N GLY A 107 13.33 -17.13 14.82
CA GLY A 107 14.65 -16.61 14.48
C GLY A 107 15.18 -15.75 15.63
N ALA A 108 16.47 -15.89 15.94
CA ALA A 108 17.15 -15.12 16.99
C ALA A 108 17.36 -13.65 16.54
N ASP A 109 16.27 -12.95 16.25
CA ASP A 109 16.30 -11.53 15.90
C ASP A 109 16.52 -10.69 17.16
N GLU A 110 17.39 -9.69 17.06
CA GLU A 110 17.55 -8.69 18.10
C GLU A 110 16.22 -7.93 18.28
N PRO A 111 15.75 -7.73 19.53
CA PRO A 111 14.53 -6.96 19.77
C PRO A 111 14.70 -5.53 19.24
N PRO A 112 13.65 -4.92 18.68
CA PRO A 112 13.74 -3.55 18.18
C PRO A 112 14.00 -2.56 19.32
N ASP A 113 14.79 -1.51 19.04
CA ASP A 113 15.19 -0.48 20.01
C ASP A 113 14.02 0.20 20.71
N ARG A 114 12.86 0.28 20.04
CA ARG A 114 11.62 0.82 20.59
C ARG A 114 10.39 0.11 20.05
N GLU A 115 9.26 0.29 20.73
CA GLU A 115 7.97 -0.20 20.26
C GLU A 115 7.49 0.56 19.02
N PHE A 116 6.90 -0.20 18.10
CA PHE A 116 6.17 0.36 16.97
C PHE A 116 4.99 1.21 17.48
N SER A 117 5.01 2.49 17.15
CA SER A 117 4.07 3.47 17.67
C SER A 117 2.89 3.70 16.72
N LEU A 118 1.84 4.38 17.23
CA LEU A 118 0.74 4.84 16.37
C LEU A 118 1.22 5.87 15.34
N TRP A 119 2.28 6.63 15.66
CA TRP A 119 2.86 7.58 14.74
C TRP A 119 3.54 6.91 13.55
N ASP A 120 4.31 5.84 13.79
CA ASP A 120 4.94 5.02 12.73
C ASP A 120 3.87 4.44 11.81
N TRP A 121 2.77 3.97 12.41
CA TRP A 121 1.62 3.49 11.67
C TRP A 121 1.04 4.57 10.77
N VAL A 122 0.71 5.75 11.30
CA VAL A 122 0.15 6.87 10.53
C VAL A 122 1.09 7.28 9.39
N TRP A 123 2.39 7.34 9.64
CA TRP A 123 3.38 7.64 8.61
C TRP A 123 3.36 6.62 7.47
N ALA A 124 3.48 5.34 7.81
CA ALA A 124 3.60 4.25 6.83
C ALA A 124 2.35 4.08 5.97
N THR A 125 1.18 4.45 6.48
CA THR A 125 -0.10 4.14 5.85
C THR A 125 -0.86 5.35 5.31
N ARG A 126 -0.52 6.57 5.75
CA ARG A 126 -1.19 7.82 5.34
C ARG A 126 -0.19 8.81 4.77
N THR A 127 0.79 9.24 5.57
CA THR A 127 1.63 10.40 5.22
C THR A 127 2.63 10.10 4.11
N LEU A 128 3.40 9.01 4.21
CA LEU A 128 4.35 8.67 3.15
C LEU A 128 3.64 8.26 1.85
N PRO A 129 2.58 7.44 1.84
CA PRO A 129 1.83 7.15 0.61
C PRO A 129 1.34 8.42 -0.11
N ALA A 130 0.79 9.40 0.61
CA ALA A 130 0.36 10.66 0.02
C ALA A 130 1.53 11.45 -0.60
N ARG A 131 2.67 11.50 0.08
CA ARG A 131 3.89 12.14 -0.43
C ARG A 131 4.43 11.47 -1.69
N LEU A 132 4.51 10.13 -1.69
CA LEU A 132 5.00 9.37 -2.86
C LEU A 132 4.11 9.56 -4.09
N LEU A 133 2.80 9.78 -3.88
CA LEU A 133 1.84 10.06 -4.94
C LEU A 133 1.74 11.54 -5.34
N GLY A 134 2.48 12.45 -4.67
CA GLY A 134 2.39 13.89 -4.92
C GLY A 134 1.10 14.55 -4.45
N LEU A 135 0.35 13.91 -3.55
CA LEU A 135 -0.91 14.42 -3.01
C LEU A 135 -0.67 15.35 -1.82
N ALA A 136 -0.26 16.59 -2.11
CA ALA A 136 0.14 17.57 -1.11
C ALA A 136 -0.98 18.00 -0.14
N ASP A 137 -2.25 17.79 -0.49
CA ASP A 137 -3.41 18.08 0.34
C ASP A 137 -3.83 16.90 1.24
N ARG A 138 -3.07 15.81 1.26
CA ARG A 138 -3.42 14.55 1.93
C ARG A 138 -2.30 14.00 2.80
N GLY A 139 -2.70 13.05 3.66
CA GLY A 139 -1.78 12.35 4.56
C GLY A 139 -1.35 13.17 5.79
N HIS A 140 -1.97 14.34 6.01
CA HIS A 140 -1.76 15.19 7.19
C HIS A 140 -3.03 15.96 7.56
N LEU A 141 -3.01 16.63 8.72
CA LEU A 141 -4.14 17.42 9.25
C LEU A 141 -3.81 18.92 9.43
N ALA A 142 -2.66 19.39 8.91
CA ALA A 142 -2.33 20.81 8.90
C ALA A 142 -3.36 21.64 8.09
N PRO A 143 -3.57 22.93 8.42
CA PRO A 143 -4.43 23.82 7.64
C PRO A 143 -4.10 23.78 6.13
N GLY A 144 -5.13 23.72 5.28
CA GLY A 144 -4.99 23.53 3.84
C GLY A 144 -5.07 22.06 3.38
N ALA A 145 -5.01 21.09 4.30
CA ALA A 145 -5.33 19.70 3.99
C ALA A 145 -6.79 19.54 3.55
N ARG A 146 -7.05 18.59 2.66
CA ARG A 146 -8.40 18.10 2.39
C ARG A 146 -8.95 17.45 3.66
N ALA A 147 -10.21 17.71 3.98
CA ALA A 147 -10.91 17.16 5.15
C ALA A 147 -11.28 15.67 4.98
N ASP A 148 -10.27 14.84 4.72
CA ASP A 148 -10.32 13.39 4.72
C ASP A 148 -9.82 12.90 6.10
N VAL A 149 -10.73 12.72 7.06
CA VAL A 149 -10.40 12.49 8.49
C VAL A 149 -11.05 11.20 8.98
N ALA A 150 -10.25 10.32 9.60
CA ALA A 150 -10.74 9.09 10.23
C ALA A 150 -10.59 9.18 11.76
N LEU A 151 -11.69 8.98 12.48
CA LEU A 151 -11.73 8.95 13.95
C LEU A 151 -11.93 7.51 14.42
N PHE A 152 -11.06 7.05 15.30
CA PHE A 152 -11.10 5.73 15.89
C PHE A 152 -11.39 5.83 17.38
N ASP A 153 -12.17 4.88 17.89
CA ASP A 153 -12.41 4.75 19.32
C ASP A 153 -11.28 3.91 19.94
N LEU A 154 -10.36 4.57 20.65
CA LEU A 154 -9.21 3.95 21.31
C LEU A 154 -9.43 4.03 22.83
N PRO A 155 -9.90 2.97 23.49
CA PRO A 155 -10.18 3.01 24.92
C PRO A 155 -8.89 3.25 25.72
N PRO A 156 -8.88 4.20 26.68
CA PRO A 156 -7.68 4.56 27.43
C PRO A 156 -7.12 3.39 28.26
N ASP A 157 -7.99 2.51 28.74
CA ASP A 157 -7.62 1.35 29.55
C ASP A 157 -7.19 0.14 28.71
N THR A 158 -7.31 0.22 27.38
CA THR A 158 -6.88 -0.86 26.49
C THR A 158 -5.44 -0.61 26.08
N PRO A 159 -4.50 -1.55 26.35
CA PRO A 159 -3.12 -1.37 25.93
C PRO A 159 -3.05 -1.31 24.40
N PRO A 160 -2.18 -0.47 23.83
CA PRO A 160 -2.14 -0.28 22.37
C PRO A 160 -1.92 -1.56 21.56
N SER A 161 -1.26 -2.59 22.10
CA SER A 161 -1.12 -3.90 21.45
C SER A 161 -2.45 -4.59 21.12
N ARG A 162 -3.55 -4.21 21.79
CA ARG A 162 -4.91 -4.72 21.59
C ARG A 162 -5.79 -3.83 20.72
N TRP A 163 -5.28 -2.71 20.22
CA TRP A 163 -6.07 -1.80 19.36
C TRP A 163 -6.30 -2.32 17.93
N ALA A 164 -5.88 -3.53 17.59
CA ALA A 164 -6.09 -4.07 16.23
C ALA A 164 -7.57 -4.00 15.81
N ASP A 165 -8.49 -4.40 16.69
CA ASP A 165 -9.93 -4.32 16.41
C ASP A 165 -10.43 -2.87 16.37
N CYS A 166 -9.88 -2.00 17.23
CA CYS A 166 -10.21 -0.57 17.25
C CYS A 166 -9.85 0.13 15.95
N ILE A 167 -8.65 -0.13 15.40
CA ILE A 167 -8.19 0.49 14.15
C ILE A 167 -8.79 -0.17 12.91
N ALA A 168 -9.32 -1.39 13.04
CA ALA A 168 -10.04 -2.07 11.96
C ALA A 168 -11.37 -1.39 11.63
N ARG A 169 -11.98 -0.73 12.62
CA ARG A 169 -13.31 -0.14 12.51
C ARG A 169 -13.31 1.34 12.85
N CYS A 170 -13.32 2.16 11.82
CA CYS A 170 -13.46 3.62 11.95
C CYS A 170 -14.83 3.96 12.57
N ARG A 171 -14.86 4.80 13.60
CA ARG A 171 -16.11 5.30 14.20
C ARG A 171 -16.74 6.36 13.33
N THR A 172 -15.93 7.33 12.89
CA THR A 172 -16.39 8.44 12.07
C THR A 172 -15.39 8.71 10.94
N LEU A 173 -15.87 8.76 9.70
CA LEU A 173 -15.06 9.08 8.53
C LEU A 173 -15.62 10.32 7.84
N LEU A 174 -14.80 11.35 7.72
CA LEU A 174 -15.06 12.49 6.87
C LEU A 174 -14.34 12.28 5.54
N LYS A 175 -15.04 12.56 4.43
CA LYS A 175 -14.48 12.58 3.09
C LYS A 175 -14.78 13.95 2.49
N ALA A 176 -13.75 14.74 2.24
CA ALA A 176 -13.87 16.14 1.81
C ALA A 176 -14.83 16.97 2.69
N GLY A 177 -14.83 16.72 4.01
CA GLY A 177 -15.69 17.41 4.97
C GLY A 177 -17.10 16.81 5.13
N THR A 178 -17.52 15.89 4.26
CA THR A 178 -18.79 15.19 4.39
C THR A 178 -18.63 13.96 5.28
N VAL A 179 -19.51 13.80 6.28
CA VAL A 179 -19.56 12.58 7.11
C VAL A 179 -20.07 11.41 6.27
N VAL A 180 -19.23 10.39 6.10
CA VAL A 180 -19.50 9.18 5.32
C VAL A 180 -19.76 7.98 6.21
N ILE A 181 -19.00 7.88 7.30
CA ILE A 181 -19.24 6.89 8.36
C ILE A 181 -19.54 7.66 9.63
N GLU A 182 -20.57 7.25 10.36
CA GLU A 182 -20.93 7.76 11.69
C GLU A 182 -21.35 6.59 12.58
N ASP A 183 -20.83 6.57 13.82
CA ASP A 183 -21.01 5.47 14.78
C ASP A 183 -20.89 4.07 14.13
N PHE A 184 -19.81 3.89 13.36
CA PHE A 184 -19.45 2.65 12.64
C PHE A 184 -20.39 2.24 11.48
N ALA A 185 -21.38 3.06 11.13
CA ALA A 185 -22.30 2.82 10.03
C ALA A 185 -21.98 3.72 8.82
N LEU A 186 -22.09 3.18 7.60
CA LEU A 186 -22.03 3.98 6.37
C LEU A 186 -23.33 4.78 6.25
N VAL A 187 -23.23 6.12 6.35
CA VAL A 187 -24.38 7.04 6.31
C VAL A 187 -24.50 7.80 4.99
N GLN A 188 -23.40 7.96 4.24
CA GLN A 188 -23.40 8.68 2.95
C GLN A 188 -22.61 7.90 1.88
N PRO A 189 -23.23 6.91 1.20
CA PRO A 189 -22.54 6.07 0.20
C PRO A 189 -22.11 6.83 -1.06
N ASP A 190 -22.81 7.91 -1.39
CA ASP A 190 -22.61 8.71 -2.62
C ASP A 190 -21.67 9.90 -2.42
N ALA A 191 -20.81 9.84 -1.40
CA ALA A 191 -19.86 10.91 -1.14
C ALA A 191 -18.97 11.20 -2.37
N PRO A 192 -18.63 12.48 -2.64
CA PRO A 192 -17.93 12.89 -3.85
C PRO A 192 -16.63 12.12 -4.06
N LYS A 193 -16.43 11.59 -5.27
CA LYS A 193 -15.23 10.85 -5.69
C LYS A 193 -14.56 11.64 -6.80
N ALA A 194 -13.23 11.62 -6.82
CA ALA A 194 -12.46 12.24 -7.87
C ALA A 194 -11.43 11.26 -8.41
N THR A 195 -11.19 11.30 -9.71
CA THR A 195 -10.12 10.56 -10.36
C THR A 195 -8.94 11.49 -10.57
N TYR A 196 -7.81 11.14 -9.94
CA TYR A 196 -6.57 11.91 -10.04
C TYR A 196 -5.75 11.40 -11.22
N TYR A 197 -5.22 12.32 -12.02
CA TYR A 197 -4.37 12.00 -13.15
C TYR A 197 -3.24 13.01 -13.27
N ARG A 198 -2.11 12.58 -13.83
CA ARG A 198 -1.02 13.48 -14.19
C ARG A 198 -1.10 13.77 -15.68
N ARG A 199 -1.20 15.04 -16.03
CA ARG A 199 -1.14 15.47 -17.44
C ARG A 199 0.32 15.50 -17.88
N THR A 200 0.72 14.59 -18.75
CA THR A 200 2.12 14.48 -19.21
C THR A 200 2.41 15.27 -20.49
N GLY A 201 1.41 15.92 -21.08
CA GLY A 201 1.55 16.60 -22.38
C GLY A 201 1.84 15.64 -23.54
N ALA A 202 1.57 14.34 -23.38
CA ALA A 202 1.82 13.34 -24.40
C ALA A 202 1.07 13.68 -25.70
N ALA A 203 1.83 13.82 -26.78
CA ALA A 203 1.31 14.00 -28.13
C ALA A 203 1.34 12.68 -28.90
N ALA A 204 0.62 12.63 -30.03
CA ALA A 204 0.71 11.52 -30.96
C ALA A 204 2.18 11.30 -31.39
N GLY A 205 2.73 10.14 -31.05
CA GLY A 205 4.10 9.75 -31.39
C GLY A 205 4.15 8.62 -32.43
N PRO A 206 5.35 8.27 -32.92
CA PRO A 206 5.52 7.18 -33.88
C PRO A 206 4.90 5.84 -33.43
N LEU A 207 4.97 5.54 -32.13
CA LEU A 207 4.35 4.34 -31.54
C LEU A 207 2.82 4.31 -31.75
N LEU A 208 2.15 5.45 -31.64
CA LEU A 208 0.70 5.54 -31.85
C LEU A 208 0.36 5.26 -33.33
N ALA A 209 1.15 5.81 -34.26
CA ALA A 209 0.98 5.57 -35.69
C ALA A 209 1.17 4.08 -36.03
N GLU A 210 2.17 3.43 -35.44
CA GLU A 210 2.45 2.00 -35.61
C GLU A 210 1.32 1.11 -35.07
N ILE A 211 0.82 1.40 -33.86
CA ILE A 211 -0.31 0.66 -33.27
C ILE A 211 -1.57 0.80 -34.14
N CYS A 212 -1.83 1.99 -34.66
CA CYS A 212 -3.00 2.26 -35.50
C CYS A 212 -2.86 1.74 -36.95
N GLN A 213 -1.66 1.39 -37.41
CA GLN A 213 -1.40 0.87 -38.76
C GLN A 213 -2.12 -0.46 -39.02
N TYR A 214 -2.24 -1.31 -38.00
CA TYR A 214 -2.84 -2.64 -38.11
C TYR A 214 -4.38 -2.65 -37.99
N ARG A 215 -5.02 -1.47 -38.06
CA ARG A 215 -6.47 -1.23 -38.14
C ARG A 215 -7.37 -1.75 -37.02
N SER A 216 -6.84 -2.42 -35.99
CA SER A 216 -7.65 -2.90 -34.86
C SER A 216 -8.13 -1.76 -33.94
N PHE A 217 -7.48 -0.59 -33.98
CA PHE A 217 -7.84 0.57 -33.15
C PHE A 217 -7.79 1.86 -33.95
N ARG A 218 -8.76 2.75 -33.72
CA ARG A 218 -8.71 4.13 -34.22
C ARG A 218 -8.11 5.04 -33.14
N PRO A 219 -7.21 5.99 -33.48
CA PRO A 219 -6.58 6.87 -32.50
C PRO A 219 -7.57 7.58 -31.58
N GLU A 220 -8.70 8.04 -32.12
CA GLU A 220 -9.76 8.74 -31.37
C GLU A 220 -10.38 7.88 -30.25
N ASN A 221 -10.34 6.55 -30.36
CA ASN A 221 -10.89 5.62 -29.37
C ASN A 221 -9.90 5.24 -28.27
N LEU A 222 -8.66 5.72 -28.34
CA LEU A 222 -7.63 5.46 -27.33
C LEU A 222 -7.59 6.54 -26.23
N TRP A 223 -8.29 7.65 -26.45
CA TRP A 223 -8.41 8.75 -25.50
C TRP A 223 -9.62 8.54 -24.59
N VAL A 224 -9.46 8.78 -23.30
CA VAL A 224 -10.59 8.94 -22.39
C VAL A 224 -11.09 10.37 -22.53
N THR A 225 -12.31 10.55 -23.03
CA THR A 225 -12.93 11.86 -23.18
C THR A 225 -13.44 12.38 -21.84
N ASP A 226 -13.59 13.69 -21.71
CA ASP A 226 -14.13 14.32 -20.48
C ASP A 226 -15.54 13.80 -20.17
N GLU A 227 -16.33 13.47 -21.20
CA GLU A 227 -17.68 12.90 -21.09
C GLU A 227 -17.72 11.47 -20.53
N LEU A 228 -16.64 10.70 -20.72
CA LEU A 228 -16.53 9.31 -20.25
C LEU A 228 -16.07 9.20 -18.80
N GLY A 229 -15.62 10.29 -18.20
CA GLY A 229 -15.09 10.26 -16.85
C GLY A 229 -15.92 11.03 -15.82
N GLY A 230 -15.66 10.72 -14.55
CA GLY A 230 -16.21 11.47 -13.42
C GLY A 230 -15.41 12.75 -13.15
N ASP A 231 -15.53 13.29 -11.93
CA ASP A 231 -14.75 14.47 -11.52
C ASP A 231 -13.24 14.20 -11.62
N TRP A 232 -12.59 14.74 -12.65
CA TRP A 232 -11.15 14.61 -12.87
C TRP A 232 -10.39 15.71 -12.15
N VAL A 233 -9.31 15.35 -11.47
CA VAL A 233 -8.40 16.31 -10.82
C VAL A 233 -6.99 16.11 -11.36
N GLY A 234 -6.47 17.14 -12.05
CA GLY A 234 -5.11 17.15 -12.54
C GLY A 234 -4.12 17.35 -11.39
N LEU A 235 -3.07 16.54 -11.37
CA LEU A 235 -1.89 16.74 -10.55
C LEU A 235 -0.81 17.41 -11.41
N ASP A 236 -0.12 18.39 -10.82
CA ASP A 236 1.03 19.07 -11.43
C ASP A 236 2.27 18.15 -11.59
#